data_AF-A0A8S1FC86-F1
#
_entry.id   AF-A0A8S1FC86-F1
#
_cell.length_a   1.000
_cell.length_b   1.000
_cell.length_c   1.000
_cell.angle_alpha   90.00
_cell.angle_beta   90.00
_cell.angle_gamma   90.00
#
_symmetry.space_group_name_H-M   'P 1'
#
loop_
_entity.id
_entity.type
_entity.pdbx_description
1 polymer ?
#
loop_
_entity_poly.entity_id
_entity_poly.type
_entity_poly.pdbx_seq_one_letter_code
_entity_poly.pdbx_strand_id
1 'polypeptide(L)'
;MAFCIQFGVLLVILGLNVQQCASQQAFGSVSLAAIQRIIPHASNANVFALAKALNNNIGKFAVMRTAINQFFTQNKQGKPNPKTLSQYDNANYSRQKLIALVNNRQAIKQWWDVLTPGLTKLYNAATAQKYKNLYAYFDNREKNSYDYVLVYFTLCISMKEMDETKMDKLTDLVFDSMEAQYNKTPALAFLIYTEAWQKNHNQTYMKGNW
;
A
#
# COMPACT_ATOMS: atom_id res chain seq x y z
N MET A 1 -34.65 3.37 -7.79
CA MET A 1 -33.97 4.56 -8.35
C MET A 1 -32.76 5.04 -7.53
N ALA A 2 -32.74 4.97 -6.19
CA ALA A 2 -31.58 5.38 -5.38
C ALA A 2 -30.30 4.55 -5.61
N PHE A 3 -30.44 3.25 -5.90
CA PHE A 3 -29.30 2.33 -6.13
C PHE A 3 -28.52 2.65 -7.43
N CYS A 4 -29.21 3.10 -8.48
CA CYS A 4 -28.59 3.48 -9.76
C CYS A 4 -27.85 4.82 -9.68
N ILE A 5 -28.28 5.73 -8.79
CA ILE A 5 -27.62 7.03 -8.59
C ILE A 5 -26.32 6.85 -7.81
N GLN A 6 -26.29 5.98 -6.78
CA GLN A 6 -25.04 5.67 -6.06
C GLN A 6 -24.03 4.93 -6.94
N PHE A 7 -24.48 3.98 -7.77
CA PHE A 7 -23.60 3.34 -8.76
C PHE A 7 -23.11 4.33 -9.81
N GLY A 8 -23.98 5.21 -10.32
CA GLY A 8 -23.62 6.25 -11.31
C GLY A 8 -22.61 7.27 -10.76
N VAL A 9 -22.75 7.68 -9.50
CA VAL A 9 -21.78 8.58 -8.83
C VAL A 9 -20.46 7.87 -8.57
N LEU A 10 -20.48 6.60 -8.16
CA LEU A 10 -19.26 5.78 -8.03
C LEU A 10 -18.58 5.60 -9.40
N LEU A 11 -19.35 5.37 -10.47
CA LEU A 11 -18.89 5.27 -11.86
C LEU A 11 -18.20 6.56 -12.33
N VAL A 12 -18.82 7.71 -12.08
CA VAL A 12 -18.26 9.01 -12.44
C VAL A 12 -16.99 9.29 -11.63
N ILE A 13 -16.99 9.03 -10.31
CA ILE A 13 -15.81 9.24 -9.46
C ILE A 13 -14.66 8.32 -9.90
N LEU A 14 -14.90 7.02 -10.11
CA LEU A 14 -13.87 6.06 -10.50
C LEU A 14 -13.33 6.32 -11.92
N GLY A 15 -14.19 6.69 -12.87
CA GLY A 15 -13.80 7.10 -14.23
C GLY A 15 -13.01 8.43 -14.27
N LEU A 16 -13.41 9.41 -13.46
CA LEU A 16 -12.68 10.67 -13.29
C LEU A 16 -11.31 10.47 -12.66
N ASN A 17 -11.17 9.57 -11.67
CA ASN A 17 -9.87 9.27 -11.05
C ASN A 17 -8.84 8.74 -12.07
N VAL A 18 -9.27 7.92 -13.04
CA VAL A 18 -8.40 7.43 -14.13
C VAL A 18 -7.97 8.55 -15.07
N GLN A 19 -8.85 9.54 -15.32
CA GLN A 19 -8.53 10.70 -16.15
C GLN A 19 -7.65 11.74 -15.43
N GLN A 20 -7.79 11.86 -14.10
CA GLN A 20 -7.06 12.84 -13.28
C GLN A 20 -5.67 12.38 -12.82
N CYS A 21 -5.30 11.11 -12.98
CA CYS A 21 -3.95 10.60 -12.69
C CYS A 21 -2.93 10.99 -13.78
N ALA A 22 -2.79 12.30 -14.02
CA ALA A 22 -1.85 12.89 -14.97
C ALA A 22 -0.49 13.26 -14.33
N SER A 23 -0.36 13.25 -13.00
CA SER A 23 0.88 13.56 -12.29
C SER A 23 1.65 12.29 -11.91
N GLN A 24 2.99 12.31 -12.10
CA GLN A 24 3.89 11.29 -11.56
C GLN A 24 3.72 11.23 -10.04
N GLN A 25 2.95 10.25 -9.55
CA GLN A 25 2.86 9.99 -8.13
C GLN A 25 4.01 9.10 -7.70
N ALA A 26 4.52 9.33 -6.48
CA ALA A 26 5.69 8.65 -5.93
C ALA A 26 5.38 7.19 -5.60
N PHE A 27 5.43 6.35 -6.63
CA PHE A 27 5.24 4.92 -6.55
C PHE A 27 6.32 4.28 -5.65
N GLY A 28 5.90 3.45 -4.69
CA GLY A 28 6.81 2.82 -3.71
C GLY A 28 7.18 3.71 -2.52
N SER A 29 6.48 4.83 -2.33
CA SER A 29 6.59 5.65 -1.12
C SER A 29 6.01 4.95 0.12
N VAL A 30 6.40 5.44 1.29
CA VAL A 30 5.86 5.01 2.58
C VAL A 30 5.09 6.16 3.20
N SER A 31 3.81 5.94 3.51
CA SER A 31 2.96 6.98 4.11
C SER A 31 3.34 7.23 5.58
N LEU A 32 3.33 8.51 5.98
CA LEU A 32 3.57 8.91 7.37
C LEU A 32 2.56 8.23 8.33
N ALA A 33 1.29 8.21 7.94
CA ALA A 33 0.22 7.60 8.73
C ALA A 33 0.43 6.11 8.98
N ALA A 34 1.01 5.38 8.02
CA ALA A 34 1.36 3.98 8.24
C ALA A 34 2.48 3.80 9.24
N ILE A 35 3.52 4.64 9.17
CA ILE A 35 4.62 4.61 10.14
C ILE A 35 4.08 4.92 11.53
N GLN A 36 3.26 5.96 11.69
CA GLN A 36 2.62 6.32 12.97
C GLN A 36 1.81 5.16 13.55
N ARG A 37 1.13 4.36 12.72
CA ARG A 37 0.39 3.19 13.19
C ARG A 37 1.27 2.02 13.62
N ILE A 38 2.49 1.91 13.09
CA ILE A 38 3.44 0.84 13.47
C ILE A 38 4.26 1.25 14.71
N ILE A 39 4.49 2.54 14.91
CA ILE A 39 5.20 3.12 16.06
C ILE A 39 4.41 4.29 16.67
N PRO A 40 3.27 4.02 17.33
CA PRO A 40 2.39 5.07 17.85
C PRO A 40 3.02 5.91 18.97
N HIS A 41 4.06 5.39 19.62
CA HIS A 41 4.76 6.03 20.74
C HIS A 41 5.90 6.95 20.31
N ALA A 42 6.28 6.93 19.04
CA ALA A 42 7.33 7.80 18.53
C ALA A 42 6.81 9.25 18.42
N SER A 43 7.66 10.23 18.73
CA SER A 43 7.29 11.63 18.55
C SER A 43 6.98 11.93 17.08
N ASN A 44 6.07 12.88 16.82
CA ASN A 44 5.74 13.29 15.46
C ASN A 44 6.98 13.73 14.67
N ALA A 45 7.93 14.40 15.31
CA ALA A 45 9.20 14.77 14.71
C ALA A 45 10.03 13.55 14.26
N ASN A 46 10.11 12.52 15.10
CA ASN A 46 10.84 11.29 14.79
C ASN A 46 10.17 10.49 13.68
N VAL A 47 8.84 10.35 13.72
CA VAL A 47 8.06 9.67 12.67
C VAL A 47 8.18 10.41 11.34
N PHE A 48 8.10 11.74 11.36
CA PHE A 48 8.29 12.57 10.17
C PHE A 48 9.70 12.44 9.59
N ALA A 49 10.73 12.48 10.44
CA ALA A 49 12.11 12.30 10.00
C ALA A 49 12.35 10.92 9.37
N LEU A 50 11.78 9.85 9.96
CA LEU A 50 11.83 8.51 9.39
C LEU A 50 11.11 8.44 8.05
N ALA A 51 9.89 8.98 7.95
CA ALA A 51 9.14 9.04 6.70
C ALA A 51 9.92 9.77 5.59
N LYS A 52 10.52 10.91 5.92
CA LYS A 52 11.38 11.66 4.99
C LYS A 52 12.60 10.86 4.57
N ALA A 53 13.29 10.19 5.49
CA ALA A 53 14.44 9.35 5.19
C ALA A 53 14.07 8.18 4.26
N LEU A 54 12.92 7.54 4.48
CA LEU A 54 12.39 6.48 3.61
C LEU A 54 12.03 7.01 2.24
N ASN A 55 11.31 8.14 2.17
CA ASN A 55 10.82 8.70 0.91
C ASN A 55 11.91 9.37 0.07
N ASN A 56 13.00 9.86 0.68
CA ASN A 56 14.20 10.29 -0.05
C ASN A 56 14.98 9.13 -0.68
N ASN A 57 14.71 7.90 -0.24
CA ASN A 57 15.40 6.68 -0.69
C ASN A 57 14.45 5.70 -1.39
N ILE A 58 13.34 6.19 -1.97
CA ILE A 58 12.39 5.35 -2.72
C ILE A 58 13.13 4.51 -3.78
N GLY A 59 12.81 3.23 -3.85
CA GLY A 59 13.46 2.27 -4.73
C GLY A 59 14.83 1.76 -4.26
N LYS A 60 15.47 2.43 -3.29
CA LYS A 60 16.73 2.00 -2.64
C LYS A 60 16.41 1.19 -1.38
N PHE A 61 15.68 0.09 -1.53
CA PHE A 61 15.08 -0.66 -0.41
C PHE A 61 16.08 -1.12 0.67
N ALA A 62 17.33 -1.44 0.30
CA ALA A 62 18.38 -1.76 1.27
C ALA A 62 18.75 -0.55 2.17
N VAL A 63 18.82 0.65 1.58
CA VAL A 63 19.08 1.90 2.32
C VAL A 63 17.88 2.23 3.21
N MET A 64 16.66 2.04 2.71
CA MET A 64 15.43 2.21 3.51
C MET A 64 15.42 1.31 4.76
N ARG A 65 15.76 0.01 4.60
CA ARG A 65 15.90 -0.93 5.73
C ARG A 65 16.99 -0.50 6.71
N THR A 66 18.10 0.03 6.20
CA THR A 66 19.19 0.56 7.04
C THR A 66 18.73 1.77 7.85
N ALA A 67 17.97 2.70 7.24
CA ALA A 67 17.41 3.86 7.93
C ALA A 67 16.45 3.45 9.06
N ILE A 68 15.62 2.41 8.84
CA ILE A 68 14.78 1.82 9.89
C ILE A 68 15.64 1.28 11.02
N ASN A 69 16.65 0.46 10.72
CA ASN A 69 17.52 -0.10 11.76
C ASN A 69 18.21 1.01 12.58
N GLN A 70 18.75 2.03 11.92
CA GLN A 70 19.35 3.18 12.59
C GLN A 70 18.36 3.94 13.49
N PHE A 71 17.12 4.12 13.05
CA PHE A 71 16.07 4.75 13.85
C PHE A 71 15.86 4.04 15.19
N PHE A 72 15.82 2.70 15.19
CA PHE A 72 15.66 1.91 16.41
C PHE A 72 16.95 1.84 17.24
N THR A 73 18.13 1.76 16.63
CA THR A 73 19.42 1.81 17.36
C THR A 73 19.62 3.15 18.06
N GLN A 74 19.06 4.23 17.52
CA GLN A 74 19.07 5.56 18.14
C GLN A 74 17.93 5.79 19.16
N ASN A 75 17.15 4.75 19.48
CA ASN A 75 16.01 4.82 20.41
C ASN A 75 14.95 5.87 20.05
N LYS A 76 14.78 6.20 18.75
CA LYS A 76 13.84 7.23 18.28
C LYS A 76 12.38 6.79 18.26
N GLN A 77 12.11 5.50 18.46
CA GLN A 77 10.76 4.93 18.55
C GLN A 77 9.98 5.36 19.80
N GLY A 78 10.64 6.00 20.76
CA GLY A 78 10.04 6.36 22.04
C GLY A 78 9.88 5.17 22.98
N LYS A 79 9.32 5.42 24.17
CA LYS A 79 9.00 4.38 25.15
C LYS A 79 7.49 4.13 25.15
N PRO A 80 7.04 2.88 25.04
CA PRO A 80 5.63 2.55 25.16
C PRO A 80 5.08 2.94 26.54
N ASN A 81 3.87 3.48 26.62
CA ASN A 81 3.21 3.79 27.91
C ASN A 81 2.71 2.48 28.57
N PRO A 82 3.19 2.10 29.76
CA PRO A 82 2.92 0.78 30.35
C PRO A 82 1.44 0.47 30.66
N LYS A 83 0.54 1.46 30.67
CA LYS A 83 -0.86 1.28 31.09
C LYS A 83 -1.83 0.80 29.98
N THR A 84 -1.39 0.71 28.72
CA THR A 84 -2.29 0.47 27.57
C THR A 84 -1.77 -0.54 26.53
N LEU A 85 -0.74 -1.33 26.86
CA LEU A 85 -0.04 -2.07 25.82
C LEU A 85 -0.68 -3.41 25.49
N SER A 86 -1.05 -3.56 24.22
CA SER A 86 -0.97 -4.85 23.54
C SER A 86 0.50 -5.32 23.59
N GLN A 87 0.76 -6.59 23.90
CA GLN A 87 2.08 -7.24 23.88
C GLN A 87 2.91 -7.06 22.59
N TYR A 88 2.26 -6.55 21.54
CA TYR A 88 2.81 -6.31 20.21
C TYR A 88 3.41 -4.91 19.99
N ASP A 89 3.55 -4.07 21.02
CA ASP A 89 4.11 -2.71 20.91
C ASP A 89 5.53 -2.59 21.49
N ASN A 90 6.42 -3.51 21.08
CA ASN A 90 7.84 -3.44 21.44
C ASN A 90 8.71 -3.04 20.22
N ALA A 91 9.86 -2.42 20.49
CA ALA A 91 10.75 -1.87 19.47
C ALA A 91 11.18 -2.89 18.41
N ASN A 92 11.41 -4.15 18.79
CA ASN A 92 11.81 -5.20 17.86
C ASN A 92 10.68 -5.55 16.87
N TYR A 93 9.46 -5.64 17.37
CA TYR A 93 8.30 -5.97 16.54
C TYR A 93 7.91 -4.82 15.61
N SER A 94 7.89 -3.58 16.10
CA SER A 94 7.68 -2.40 15.26
C SER A 94 8.75 -2.26 14.19
N ARG A 95 10.01 -2.57 14.51
CA ARG A 95 11.10 -2.64 13.52
C ARG A 95 10.82 -3.68 12.45
N GLN A 96 10.47 -4.91 12.83
CA GLN A 96 10.14 -5.99 11.88
C GLN A 96 8.99 -5.59 10.95
N LYS A 97 7.95 -4.95 11.47
CA LYS A 97 6.83 -4.43 10.67
C LYS A 97 7.23 -3.34 9.69
N LEU A 98 8.06 -2.39 10.11
CA LEU A 98 8.56 -1.34 9.21
C LEU A 98 9.45 -1.95 8.11
N ILE A 99 10.28 -2.95 8.44
CA ILE A 99 11.07 -3.69 7.45
C ILE A 99 10.15 -4.48 6.50
N ALA A 100 9.12 -5.14 7.01
CA ALA A 100 8.14 -5.87 6.21
C ALA A 100 7.39 -4.94 5.25
N LEU A 101 7.04 -3.72 5.71
CA LEU A 101 6.48 -2.68 4.86
C LEU A 101 7.43 -2.30 3.72
N VAL A 102 8.71 -2.09 3.99
CA VAL A 102 9.70 -1.82 2.92
C VAL A 102 9.85 -3.00 1.97
N ASN A 103 9.82 -4.24 2.47
CA ASN A 103 9.87 -5.44 1.64
C ASN A 103 8.63 -5.58 0.75
N ASN A 104 7.44 -5.22 1.26
CA ASN A 104 6.21 -5.18 0.47
C ASN A 104 6.32 -4.11 -0.63
N ARG A 105 6.84 -2.90 -0.34
CA ARG A 105 7.10 -1.88 -1.37
C ARG A 105 8.08 -2.37 -2.44
N GLN A 106 9.08 -3.14 -2.05
CA GLN A 106 9.99 -3.79 -2.98
C GLN A 106 9.27 -4.82 -3.87
N ALA A 107 8.45 -5.69 -3.28
CA ALA A 107 7.70 -6.72 -3.99
C ALA A 107 6.69 -6.10 -4.98
N ILE A 108 5.95 -5.08 -4.57
CA ILE A 108 5.01 -4.33 -5.42
C ILE A 108 5.75 -3.71 -6.60
N LYS A 109 6.93 -3.11 -6.37
CA LYS A 109 7.74 -2.58 -7.47
C LYS A 109 8.15 -3.66 -8.45
N GLN A 110 8.62 -4.80 -7.97
CA GLN A 110 9.04 -5.92 -8.82
C GLN A 110 7.85 -6.50 -9.61
N TRP A 111 6.67 -6.62 -8.98
CA TRP A 111 5.43 -7.01 -9.66
C TRP A 111 5.11 -6.07 -10.81
N TRP A 112 5.15 -4.75 -10.58
CA TRP A 112 4.87 -3.75 -11.61
C TRP A 112 5.90 -3.77 -12.76
N ASP A 113 7.15 -4.13 -12.50
CA ASP A 113 8.16 -4.31 -13.54
C ASP A 113 7.81 -5.51 -14.46
N VAL A 114 7.03 -6.49 -13.98
CA VAL A 114 6.45 -7.60 -14.78
C VAL A 114 5.11 -7.24 -15.43
N LEU A 115 4.22 -6.54 -14.72
CA LEU A 115 2.88 -6.20 -15.20
C LEU A 115 2.90 -5.12 -16.29
N THR A 116 3.78 -4.11 -16.18
CA THR A 116 3.82 -2.96 -17.11
C THR A 116 4.02 -3.38 -18.58
N PRO A 117 4.95 -4.30 -18.92
CA PRO A 117 5.06 -4.84 -20.27
C PRO A 117 3.79 -5.53 -20.78
N GLY A 118 3.10 -6.30 -19.93
CA GLY A 118 1.82 -6.94 -20.27
C GLY A 118 0.73 -5.92 -20.57
N LEU A 119 0.57 -4.91 -19.72
CA LEU A 119 -0.38 -3.81 -19.93
C LEU A 119 -0.06 -3.03 -21.21
N THR A 120 1.22 -2.83 -21.52
CA THR A 120 1.64 -2.15 -22.75
C THR A 120 1.24 -2.92 -24.00
N LYS A 121 1.32 -4.26 -23.97
CA LYS A 121 0.83 -5.11 -25.07
C LYS A 121 -0.67 -5.05 -25.25
N LEU A 122 -1.44 -4.97 -24.15
CA LEU A 122 -2.90 -4.91 -24.18
C LEU A 122 -3.45 -3.53 -24.58
N TYR A 123 -2.84 -2.44 -24.07
CA TYR A 123 -3.46 -1.10 -24.12
C TYR A 123 -2.55 0.02 -24.60
N ASN A 124 -1.32 -0.27 -25.07
CA ASN A 124 -0.23 0.67 -25.37
C ASN A 124 0.45 1.32 -24.14
N ALA A 125 1.61 1.95 -24.37
CA ALA A 125 2.46 2.50 -23.32
C ALA A 125 1.82 3.68 -22.56
N ALA A 126 1.07 4.54 -23.26
CA ALA A 126 0.43 5.70 -22.63
C ALA A 126 -0.68 5.27 -21.67
N THR A 127 -1.47 4.26 -22.05
CA THR A 127 -2.53 3.72 -21.19
C THR A 127 -1.94 2.92 -20.03
N ALA A 128 -0.93 2.08 -20.27
CA ALA A 128 -0.23 1.35 -19.22
C ALA A 128 0.35 2.29 -18.15
N GLN A 129 0.92 3.42 -18.57
CA GLN A 129 1.41 4.44 -17.63
C GLN A 129 0.29 5.09 -16.83
N LYS A 130 -0.86 5.39 -17.44
CA LYS A 130 -2.04 5.92 -16.71
C LYS A 130 -2.53 4.93 -15.66
N TYR A 131 -2.59 3.64 -15.97
CA TYR A 131 -2.96 2.60 -15.02
C TYR A 131 -1.94 2.48 -13.88
N LYS A 132 -0.64 2.53 -14.18
CA LYS A 132 0.39 2.55 -13.13
C LYS A 132 0.25 3.75 -12.20
N ASN A 133 -0.04 4.93 -12.73
CA ASN A 133 -0.30 6.13 -11.92
C ASN A 133 -1.58 5.98 -11.09
N LEU A 134 -2.63 5.38 -11.65
CA LEU A 134 -3.87 5.10 -10.94
C LEU A 134 -3.65 4.14 -9.75
N TYR A 135 -2.84 3.10 -9.92
CA TYR A 135 -2.45 2.24 -8.81
C TYR A 135 -1.69 3.02 -7.74
N ALA A 136 -0.73 3.86 -8.12
CA ALA A 136 0.02 4.70 -7.18
C ALA A 136 -0.90 5.63 -6.36
N TYR A 137 -2.00 6.09 -6.96
CA TYR A 137 -2.98 6.96 -6.31
C TYR A 137 -3.71 6.22 -5.20
N PHE A 138 -4.21 5.03 -5.52
CA PHE A 138 -4.86 4.19 -4.53
C PHE A 138 -3.85 3.74 -3.48
N ASP A 139 -2.64 3.36 -3.84
CA ASP A 139 -1.60 2.94 -2.89
C ASP A 139 -1.21 4.04 -1.88
N ASN A 140 -1.24 5.30 -2.31
CA ASN A 140 -1.00 6.44 -1.42
C ASN A 140 -2.19 6.74 -0.49
N ARG A 141 -3.42 6.47 -0.94
CA ARG A 141 -4.67 6.73 -0.18
C ARG A 141 -5.04 5.59 0.75
N GLU A 142 -5.04 4.39 0.22
CA GLU A 142 -5.29 3.13 0.91
C GLU A 142 -3.99 2.74 1.61
N LYS A 143 -3.86 3.23 2.85
CA LYS A 143 -2.73 3.17 3.78
C LYS A 143 -2.09 1.77 3.92
N ASN A 144 -1.45 1.30 2.86
CA ASN A 144 -0.82 0.01 2.64
C ASN A 144 -1.73 -1.24 2.75
N SER A 145 -2.97 -1.17 2.27
CA SER A 145 -3.76 -2.39 2.06
C SER A 145 -3.66 -2.82 0.59
N TYR A 146 -2.77 -3.78 0.32
CA TYR A 146 -2.52 -4.27 -1.03
C TYR A 146 -3.82 -4.75 -1.72
N ASP A 147 -4.66 -5.49 -1.00
CA ASP A 147 -5.92 -6.02 -1.52
C ASP A 147 -6.91 -4.92 -1.90
N TYR A 148 -7.08 -3.90 -1.04
CA TYR A 148 -7.97 -2.77 -1.36
C TYR A 148 -7.46 -2.00 -2.58
N VAL A 149 -6.15 -1.74 -2.64
CA VAL A 149 -5.54 -1.05 -3.79
C VAL A 149 -5.80 -1.83 -5.07
N LEU A 150 -5.63 -3.16 -5.05
CA LEU A 150 -5.83 -4.02 -6.21
C LEU A 150 -7.30 -4.07 -6.66
N VAL A 151 -8.24 -4.17 -5.72
CA VAL A 151 -9.67 -4.17 -6.01
C VAL A 151 -10.12 -2.85 -6.64
N TYR A 152 -9.77 -1.71 -6.03
CA TYR A 152 -10.14 -0.40 -6.57
C TYR A 152 -9.48 -0.12 -7.93
N PHE A 153 -8.20 -0.50 -8.07
CA PHE A 153 -7.47 -0.39 -9.32
C PHE A 153 -8.15 -1.19 -10.45
N THR A 154 -8.47 -2.45 -10.19
CA THR A 154 -9.07 -3.35 -11.20
C THR A 154 -10.46 -2.86 -11.56
N LEU A 155 -11.31 -2.52 -10.58
CA LEU A 155 -12.65 -1.97 -10.81
C LEU A 155 -12.62 -0.71 -11.68
N CYS A 156 -11.71 0.23 -11.42
CA CYS A 156 -11.58 1.44 -12.24
C CYS A 156 -11.26 1.14 -13.71
N ILE A 157 -10.43 0.12 -13.98
CA ILE A 157 -10.12 -0.27 -15.35
C ILE A 157 -11.31 -1.00 -15.97
N SER A 158 -11.95 -1.91 -15.23
CA SER A 158 -13.17 -2.61 -15.63
C SER A 158 -14.26 -1.69 -16.13
N MET A 159 -14.48 -0.61 -15.41
CA MET A 159 -15.54 0.35 -15.70
C MET A 159 -15.22 1.25 -16.89
N LYS A 160 -13.95 1.34 -17.29
CA LYS A 160 -13.51 2.19 -18.41
C LYS A 160 -13.49 1.44 -19.74
N GLU A 161 -13.07 0.19 -19.75
CA GLU A 161 -12.89 -0.55 -21.00
C GLU A 161 -14.22 -1.06 -21.57
N MET A 162 -15.22 -1.36 -20.72
CA MET A 162 -16.57 -1.86 -21.11
C MET A 162 -16.58 -2.99 -22.17
N ASP A 163 -15.44 -3.66 -22.36
CA ASP A 163 -15.18 -4.71 -23.34
C ASP A 163 -14.75 -5.96 -22.56
N GLU A 164 -15.64 -6.95 -22.51
CA GLU A 164 -15.49 -8.18 -21.73
C GLU A 164 -14.22 -8.95 -22.10
N THR A 165 -13.89 -9.06 -23.39
CA THR A 165 -12.69 -9.80 -23.84
C THR A 165 -11.40 -9.13 -23.39
N LYS A 166 -11.34 -7.79 -23.39
CA LYS A 166 -10.18 -7.08 -22.83
C LYS A 166 -10.12 -7.21 -21.32
N MET A 167 -11.27 -7.26 -20.66
CA MET A 167 -11.35 -7.42 -19.22
C MET A 167 -10.89 -8.78 -18.73
N ASP A 168 -11.24 -9.85 -19.43
CA ASP A 168 -10.73 -11.19 -19.12
C ASP A 168 -9.21 -11.23 -19.24
N LYS A 169 -8.67 -10.72 -20.36
CA LYS A 169 -7.21 -10.66 -20.58
C LYS A 169 -6.47 -9.82 -19.55
N LEU A 170 -7.05 -8.71 -19.10
CA LEU A 170 -6.47 -7.90 -18.03
C LEU A 170 -6.48 -8.66 -16.70
N THR A 171 -7.60 -9.30 -16.39
CA THR A 171 -7.80 -10.04 -15.14
C THR A 171 -6.82 -11.21 -15.08
N ASP A 172 -6.74 -12.02 -16.12
CA ASP A 172 -5.76 -13.11 -16.27
C ASP A 172 -4.33 -12.59 -16.11
N LEU A 173 -3.98 -11.51 -16.82
CA LEU A 173 -2.64 -10.93 -16.72
C LEU A 173 -2.30 -10.48 -15.28
N VAL A 174 -3.25 -9.87 -14.58
CA VAL A 174 -3.08 -9.43 -13.20
C VAL A 174 -2.91 -10.64 -12.28
N PHE A 175 -3.77 -11.65 -12.38
CA PHE A 175 -3.67 -12.86 -11.55
C PHE A 175 -2.38 -13.63 -11.80
N ASP A 176 -2.06 -13.94 -13.06
CA ASP A 176 -0.87 -14.70 -13.44
C ASP A 176 0.42 -14.00 -13.01
N SER A 177 0.52 -12.69 -13.26
CA SER A 177 1.70 -11.91 -12.88
C SER A 177 1.84 -11.78 -11.37
N MET A 178 0.72 -11.69 -10.65
CA MET A 178 0.70 -11.62 -9.20
C MET A 178 1.07 -12.96 -8.57
N GLU A 179 0.52 -14.07 -9.05
CA GLU A 179 0.87 -15.42 -8.59
C GLU A 179 2.35 -15.70 -8.83
N ALA A 180 2.85 -15.40 -10.04
CA ALA A 180 4.26 -15.57 -10.37
C ALA A 180 5.18 -14.75 -9.47
N GLN A 181 4.78 -13.52 -9.11
CA GLN A 181 5.56 -12.68 -8.20
C GLN A 181 5.44 -13.12 -6.73
N TYR A 182 4.25 -13.56 -6.29
CA TYR A 182 4.04 -14.11 -4.95
C TYR A 182 4.92 -15.34 -4.70
N ASN A 183 5.01 -16.24 -5.69
CA ASN A 183 5.87 -17.42 -5.64
C ASN A 183 7.36 -17.08 -5.53
N LYS A 184 7.79 -15.91 -6.04
CA LYS A 184 9.17 -15.40 -5.88
C LYS A 184 9.38 -14.65 -4.58
N THR A 185 8.36 -13.96 -4.08
CA THR A 185 8.43 -13.10 -2.89
C THR A 185 7.07 -13.09 -2.18
N PRO A 186 6.92 -13.89 -1.11
CA PRO A 186 5.68 -13.93 -0.31
C PRO A 186 5.30 -12.59 0.32
N ALA A 187 6.23 -11.63 0.41
CA ALA A 187 5.98 -10.29 0.91
C ALA A 187 4.97 -9.48 0.06
N LEU A 188 4.63 -9.94 -1.14
CA LEU A 188 3.56 -9.35 -1.95
C LEU A 188 2.18 -9.52 -1.30
N ALA A 189 1.91 -10.66 -0.66
CA ALA A 189 0.64 -10.91 0.03
C ALA A 189 0.51 -10.20 1.38
N PHE A 190 1.50 -9.37 1.72
CA PHE A 190 1.49 -8.67 3.00
C PHE A 190 0.52 -7.49 2.94
N LEU A 191 -0.75 -7.76 3.24
CA LEU A 191 -1.62 -6.81 3.89
C LEU A 191 -0.90 -6.33 5.14
N ILE A 192 -0.51 -5.06 5.19
CA ILE A 192 0.03 -4.51 6.43
C ILE A 192 -1.04 -4.50 7.53
N TYR A 193 -2.31 -4.79 7.17
CA TYR A 193 -3.40 -5.07 8.08
C TYR A 193 -4.46 -6.00 7.46
N THR A 194 -4.63 -7.22 7.98
CA THR A 194 -5.88 -7.98 7.80
C THR A 194 -6.84 -7.74 8.97
N GLU A 195 -8.15 -7.82 8.72
CA GLU A 195 -9.22 -7.51 9.68
C GLU A 195 -9.19 -8.37 10.95
N ALA A 196 -8.76 -9.64 10.89
CA ALA A 196 -8.61 -10.48 12.09
C ALA A 196 -7.48 -10.00 13.02
N TRP A 197 -6.44 -9.40 12.46
CA TRP A 197 -5.29 -8.88 13.19
C TRP A 197 -5.62 -7.53 13.86
N GLN A 198 -6.37 -6.65 13.19
CA GLN A 198 -6.86 -5.39 13.75
C GLN A 198 -7.97 -5.55 14.81
N LYS A 199 -8.83 -6.58 14.70
CA LYS A 199 -9.95 -6.82 15.64
C LYS A 199 -9.48 -7.21 17.07
N ASN A 200 -8.33 -7.89 17.20
CA ASN A 200 -7.67 -8.14 18.49
C ASN A 200 -6.80 -6.97 18.98
N HIS A 201 -6.23 -6.19 18.06
CA HIS A 201 -5.36 -5.05 18.36
C HIS A 201 -6.13 -3.89 19.05
N ASN A 202 -7.43 -3.71 18.75
CA ASN A 202 -8.28 -2.64 19.30
C ASN A 202 -9.17 -3.03 20.50
N GLN A 203 -9.30 -4.30 20.86
CA GLN A 203 -10.03 -4.71 22.09
C GLN A 203 -9.20 -4.52 23.38
N THR A 204 -7.86 -4.43 23.28
CA THR A 204 -6.95 -4.34 24.44
C THR A 204 -6.37 -2.95 24.68
N TYR A 205 -6.46 -2.03 23.71
CA TYR A 205 -6.00 -0.63 23.87
C TYR A 205 -6.97 0.23 24.71
N MET A 206 -8.24 -0.19 24.88
CA MET A 206 -9.32 0.56 25.55
C MET A 206 -9.97 -0.23 26.72
N LYS A 207 -9.19 -0.73 27.68
CA LYS A 207 -9.70 -0.88 29.06
C LYS A 207 -9.80 0.46 29.82
N GLY A 208 -9.92 1.56 29.09
CA GLY A 208 -10.88 2.61 29.45
C GLY A 208 -11.89 2.63 28.33
N ASN A 209 -13.12 2.17 28.60
CA ASN A 209 -14.23 2.17 27.65
C ASN A 209 -14.35 3.53 26.95
N TRP A 210 -14.34 3.49 25.62
CA TRP A 210 -14.79 4.49 24.63
C TRP A 210 -14.57 5.97 24.96
#